data_AF-A0A0R3KGI1-F1
#
_entry.id   AF-A0A0R3KGI1-F1
#
_cell.length_a   1.000
_cell.length_b   1.000
_cell.length_c   1.000
_cell.angle_alpha   90.00
_cell.angle_beta   90.00
_cell.angle_gamma   90.00
#
_symmetry.space_group_name_H-M   'P 1'
#
loop_
_entity.id
_entity.type
_entity.pdbx_description
1 polymer ?
#
loop_
_entity_poly.entity_id
_entity_poly.type
_entity_poly.pdbx_seq_one_letter_code
_entity_poly.pdbx_strand_id
1 'polypeptide(L)'
;LVAAQLSQDRATAMEYYLGDMTQDMPTVDGRSAAVSTDVSDTIEGLMPTLMDIFAGSDEVVRFEPVGPEDEEAAQQETDYVNHVFMQQNPGFMVLYSFIKDALLSKVGIVKVWWEEREQEERETYYDLTDDQFAMLSLAVAQSGGAMEIVEHTARPMGQAA
;
A
#
# COMPACT_ATOMS: atom_id res chain seq x y z
N LEU A 1 -23.26 26.55 -4.32
CA LEU A 1 -23.64 26.26 -5.72
C LEU A 1 -22.59 25.39 -6.42
N VAL A 2 -21.31 25.79 -6.46
CA VAL A 2 -20.23 25.01 -7.12
C VAL A 2 -20.04 23.60 -6.54
N ALA A 3 -20.06 23.42 -5.22
CA ALA A 3 -19.89 22.10 -4.59
C ALA A 3 -21.04 21.12 -4.89
N ALA A 4 -22.28 21.63 -5.00
CA ALA A 4 -23.45 20.80 -5.33
C ALA A 4 -23.41 20.34 -6.79
N GLN A 5 -22.98 21.23 -7.69
CA GLN A 5 -22.76 20.91 -9.10
C GLN A 5 -21.70 19.81 -9.27
N LEU A 6 -20.56 19.94 -8.58
CA LEU A 6 -19.49 18.94 -8.64
C LEU A 6 -19.94 17.58 -8.10
N SER A 7 -20.77 17.56 -7.07
CA SER A 7 -21.33 16.31 -6.52
C SER A 7 -22.28 15.64 -7.51
N GLN A 8 -23.10 16.40 -8.24
CA GLN A 8 -23.97 15.86 -9.29
C GLN A 8 -23.15 15.32 -10.46
N ASP A 9 -22.17 16.08 -10.94
CA ASP A 9 -21.28 15.64 -12.02
C ASP A 9 -20.59 14.30 -11.71
N ARG A 10 -20.16 14.10 -10.46
CA ARG A 10 -19.52 12.85 -10.02
C ARG A 10 -20.51 11.68 -9.95
N ALA A 11 -21.73 11.94 -9.48
CA ALA A 11 -22.77 10.92 -9.45
C ALA A 11 -23.10 10.46 -10.87
N THR A 12 -23.31 11.41 -11.78
CA THR A 12 -23.56 11.13 -13.20
C THR A 12 -22.38 10.40 -13.86
N ALA A 13 -21.14 10.80 -13.59
CA ALA A 13 -19.96 10.09 -14.11
C ALA A 13 -19.88 8.64 -13.61
N MET A 14 -20.25 8.38 -12.35
CA MET A 14 -20.31 7.03 -11.79
C MET A 14 -21.42 6.19 -12.44
N GLU A 15 -22.61 6.77 -12.66
CA GLU A 15 -23.73 6.12 -13.34
C GLU A 15 -23.32 5.66 -14.75
N TYR A 16 -22.72 6.57 -15.55
CA TYR A 16 -22.23 6.21 -16.88
C TYR A 16 -21.07 5.20 -16.86
N TYR A 17 -20.18 5.26 -15.87
CA TYR A 17 -19.12 4.26 -15.72
C TYR A 17 -19.67 2.86 -15.43
N LEU A 18 -20.77 2.76 -14.66
CA LEU A 18 -21.48 1.51 -14.39
C LEU A 18 -22.39 1.06 -15.54
N GLY A 19 -22.46 1.86 -16.61
CA GLY A 19 -23.28 1.62 -17.79
C GLY A 19 -24.76 1.93 -17.61
N ASP A 20 -25.11 2.69 -16.58
CA ASP A 20 -26.47 3.17 -16.38
C ASP A 20 -26.76 4.34 -17.32
N MET A 21 -27.66 4.11 -18.29
CA MET A 21 -28.12 5.12 -19.24
C MET A 21 -29.49 5.71 -18.88
N THR A 22 -30.01 5.49 -17.66
CA THR A 22 -31.36 5.92 -17.26
C THR A 22 -31.59 7.44 -17.39
N GLN A 23 -30.53 8.24 -17.27
CA GLN A 23 -30.58 9.70 -17.48
C GLN A 23 -30.92 10.06 -18.94
N ASP A 24 -30.31 9.39 -19.91
CA ASP A 24 -30.47 9.70 -21.35
C ASP A 24 -31.58 8.89 -22.02
N MET A 25 -31.73 7.62 -21.63
CA MET A 25 -32.72 6.70 -22.15
C MET A 25 -33.53 6.09 -20.99
N PRO A 26 -34.55 6.81 -20.49
CA PRO A 26 -35.38 6.31 -19.40
C PRO A 26 -36.14 5.06 -19.83
N THR A 27 -36.10 4.05 -18.97
CA THR A 27 -36.67 2.74 -19.24
C THR A 27 -38.07 2.64 -18.64
N VAL A 28 -38.99 2.03 -19.38
CA VAL A 28 -40.34 1.76 -18.87
C VAL A 28 -40.33 0.43 -18.16
N ASP A 29 -41.01 0.38 -17.01
CA ASP A 29 -41.08 -0.81 -16.17
C ASP A 29 -41.53 -2.05 -16.96
N GLY A 30 -40.76 -3.13 -16.88
CA GLY A 30 -40.97 -4.36 -17.66
C GLY A 30 -40.41 -4.36 -19.10
N ARG A 31 -39.61 -3.36 -19.50
CA ARG A 31 -38.90 -3.35 -20.79
C ARG A 31 -37.38 -3.42 -20.61
N SER A 32 -36.68 -3.84 -21.66
CA SER A 32 -35.22 -3.86 -21.69
C SER A 32 -34.64 -2.45 -21.51
N ALA A 33 -33.56 -2.38 -20.73
CA ALA A 33 -32.79 -1.17 -20.53
C ALA A 33 -31.62 -1.08 -21.53
N ALA A 34 -31.31 0.15 -21.95
CA ALA A 34 -30.06 0.41 -22.66
C ALA A 34 -28.91 0.49 -21.64
N VAL A 35 -27.80 -0.17 -21.97
CA VAL A 35 -26.56 -0.18 -21.18
C VAL A 35 -25.43 0.16 -22.15
N SER A 36 -24.61 1.14 -21.82
CA SER A 36 -23.40 1.48 -22.57
C SER A 36 -22.20 1.54 -21.64
N THR A 37 -21.14 0.83 -21.97
CA THR A 37 -19.89 0.81 -21.20
C THR A 37 -18.84 1.76 -21.79
N ASP A 38 -19.20 2.64 -22.74
CA ASP A 38 -18.26 3.48 -23.49
C ASP A 38 -17.33 4.31 -22.57
N VAL A 39 -17.85 4.81 -21.45
CA VAL A 39 -17.07 5.57 -20.46
C VAL A 39 -16.08 4.68 -19.72
N SER A 40 -16.50 3.48 -19.31
CA SER A 40 -15.60 2.51 -18.68
C SER A 40 -14.52 2.06 -19.65
N ASP A 41 -14.88 1.72 -20.88
CA ASP A 41 -13.94 1.25 -21.90
C ASP A 41 -12.91 2.33 -22.24
N THR A 42 -13.33 3.59 -22.28
CA THR A 42 -12.41 4.72 -22.49
C THR A 42 -11.46 4.89 -21.31
N ILE A 43 -11.95 4.83 -20.07
CA ILE A 43 -11.10 4.97 -18.88
C ILE A 43 -10.11 3.82 -18.80
N GLU A 44 -10.58 2.57 -18.86
CA GLU A 44 -9.74 1.37 -18.77
C GLU A 44 -8.78 1.26 -19.97
N GLY A 45 -9.14 1.80 -21.14
CA GLY A 45 -8.25 1.88 -22.30
C GLY A 45 -7.11 2.89 -22.14
N LEU A 46 -7.31 3.97 -21.39
CA LEU A 46 -6.28 4.99 -21.11
C LEU A 46 -5.36 4.60 -19.94
N MET A 47 -5.84 3.76 -19.02
CA MET A 47 -5.09 3.34 -17.83
C MET A 47 -3.70 2.76 -18.15
N PRO A 48 -3.52 1.81 -19.10
CA PRO A 48 -2.20 1.25 -19.40
C PRO A 48 -1.19 2.30 -19.89
N THR A 49 -1.62 3.23 -20.75
CA THR A 49 -0.74 4.28 -21.27
C THR A 49 -0.30 5.23 -20.16
N LEU A 50 -1.21 5.62 -19.26
CA LEU A 50 -0.87 6.48 -18.13
C LEU A 50 0.03 5.75 -17.13
N MET A 51 -0.24 4.47 -16.86
CA MET A 51 0.61 3.68 -15.98
C MET A 51 2.01 3.48 -16.55
N ASP A 52 2.15 3.28 -17.85
CA ASP A 52 3.45 3.18 -18.51
C ASP A 52 4.25 4.49 -18.39
N ILE A 53 3.60 5.64 -18.54
CA ILE A 53 4.26 6.95 -18.39
C ILE A 53 4.74 7.20 -16.96
N PHE A 54 3.93 6.86 -15.95
CA PHE A 54 4.21 7.23 -14.55
C PHE A 54 4.90 6.13 -13.72
N ALA A 55 4.76 4.86 -14.11
CA ALA A 55 5.29 3.72 -13.39
C ALA A 55 6.04 2.72 -14.30
N GLY A 56 6.24 3.06 -15.58
CA GLY A 56 7.02 2.24 -16.51
C GLY A 56 8.53 2.41 -16.39
N SER A 57 9.00 3.47 -15.71
CA SER A 57 10.42 3.62 -15.36
C SER A 57 10.75 2.87 -14.07
N ASP A 58 11.95 2.27 -14.03
CA ASP A 58 12.53 1.68 -12.80
C ASP A 58 12.71 2.74 -11.69
N GLU A 59 12.87 4.01 -12.09
CA GLU A 59 12.95 5.16 -11.20
C GLU A 59 11.66 5.99 -11.33
N VAL A 60 10.77 5.93 -10.35
CA VAL A 60 9.56 6.80 -10.28
C VAL A 60 9.94 8.22 -9.88
N VAL A 61 10.95 8.35 -9.04
CA VAL A 61 11.54 9.63 -8.65
C VAL A 61 13.03 9.54 -8.90
N ARG A 62 13.61 10.58 -9.49
CA ARG A 62 15.05 10.74 -9.68
C ARG A 62 15.49 12.07 -9.07
N PHE A 63 16.50 12.03 -8.21
CA PHE A 63 17.15 13.23 -7.70
C PHE A 63 18.31 13.61 -8.62
N GLU A 64 18.30 14.84 -9.14
CA GLU A 64 19.40 15.35 -9.96
C GLU A 64 20.50 15.92 -9.07
N PRO A 65 21.76 15.47 -9.19
CA PRO A 65 22.86 15.99 -8.40
C PRO A 65 23.20 17.43 -8.84
N VAL A 66 23.52 18.29 -7.87
CA VAL A 66 23.92 19.69 -8.13
C VAL A 66 25.43 19.80 -8.39
N GLY A 67 26.23 18.87 -7.88
CA GLY A 67 27.68 18.79 -8.07
C GLY A 67 28.22 17.35 -8.07
N PRO A 68 29.50 17.16 -8.45
CA PRO A 68 30.12 15.83 -8.55
C PRO A 68 30.29 15.13 -7.19
N GLU A 69 30.35 15.88 -6.07
CA GLU A 69 30.31 15.29 -4.73
C GLU A 69 28.95 14.68 -4.34
N ASP A 70 27.86 15.08 -5.00
CA ASP A 70 26.50 14.69 -4.65
C ASP A 70 25.95 13.56 -5.52
N GLU A 71 26.71 13.08 -6.52
CA GLU A 71 26.26 12.00 -7.42
C GLU A 71 25.94 10.71 -6.65
N GLU A 72 26.80 10.30 -5.73
CA GLU A 72 26.60 9.07 -4.94
C GLU A 72 25.43 9.22 -3.96
N ALA A 73 25.30 10.40 -3.33
CA ALA A 73 24.20 10.68 -2.40
C ALA A 73 22.84 10.73 -3.13
N ALA A 74 22.78 11.42 -4.27
CA ALA A 74 21.57 11.52 -5.08
C ALA A 74 21.10 10.16 -5.61
N GLN A 75 22.04 9.28 -5.98
CA GLN A 75 21.70 7.91 -6.37
C GLN A 75 21.14 7.12 -5.17
N GLN A 76 21.78 7.22 -4.01
CA GLN A 76 21.31 6.50 -2.82
C GLN A 76 19.93 6.98 -2.35
N GLU A 77 19.66 8.28 -2.41
CA GLU A 77 18.35 8.86 -2.12
C GLU A 77 17.28 8.40 -3.12
N THR A 78 17.63 8.38 -4.41
CA THR A 78 16.78 7.87 -5.50
C THR A 78 16.41 6.41 -5.27
N ASP A 79 17.40 5.57 -5.00
CA ASP A 79 17.20 4.13 -4.76
C ASP A 79 16.34 3.88 -3.52
N TYR A 80 16.60 4.62 -2.43
CA TYR A 80 15.86 4.47 -1.18
C TYR A 80 14.39 4.87 -1.33
N VAL A 81 14.10 6.02 -1.96
CA VAL A 81 12.72 6.47 -2.17
C VAL A 81 11.96 5.51 -3.09
N ASN A 82 12.59 5.03 -4.16
CA ASN A 82 11.97 4.03 -5.04
C ASN A 82 11.71 2.71 -4.30
N HIS A 83 12.63 2.26 -3.43
CA HIS A 83 12.43 1.08 -2.60
C HIS A 83 11.26 1.25 -1.62
N VAL A 84 11.17 2.38 -0.92
CA VAL A 84 10.05 2.66 0.00
C VAL A 84 8.72 2.74 -0.76
N PHE A 85 8.73 3.33 -1.96
CA PHE A 85 7.52 3.50 -2.77
C PHE A 85 7.02 2.19 -3.40
N MET A 86 7.93 1.35 -3.92
CA MET A 86 7.56 0.13 -4.66
C MET A 86 7.58 -1.15 -3.82
N GLN A 87 8.49 -1.27 -2.83
CA GLN A 87 8.63 -2.50 -2.04
C GLN A 87 7.94 -2.42 -0.68
N GLN A 88 8.07 -1.30 0.04
CA GLN A 88 7.42 -1.16 1.36
C GLN A 88 5.95 -0.79 1.24
N ASN A 89 5.59 -0.05 0.20
CA ASN A 89 4.22 0.34 -0.11
C ASN A 89 3.77 -0.28 -1.44
N PRO A 90 2.45 -0.53 -1.63
CA PRO A 90 1.92 -0.91 -2.93
C PRO A 90 1.82 0.31 -3.85
N GLY A 91 2.94 1.00 -4.14
CA GLY A 91 2.98 2.29 -4.86
C GLY A 91 2.32 2.24 -6.24
N PHE A 92 2.49 1.13 -6.97
CA PHE A 92 1.78 0.89 -8.24
C PHE A 92 0.26 0.92 -8.07
N MET A 93 -0.27 0.24 -7.06
CA MET A 93 -1.71 0.23 -6.79
C MET A 93 -2.22 1.59 -6.34
N VAL A 94 -1.43 2.32 -5.55
CA VAL A 94 -1.76 3.69 -5.13
C VAL A 94 -1.87 4.61 -6.34
N LEU A 95 -0.92 4.56 -7.28
CA LEU A 95 -0.98 5.32 -8.52
C LEU A 95 -2.14 4.91 -9.41
N TYR A 96 -2.37 3.60 -9.56
CA TYR A 96 -3.50 3.08 -10.34
C TYR A 96 -4.83 3.61 -9.79
N SER A 97 -5.07 3.49 -8.48
CA SER A 97 -6.27 4.00 -7.83
C SER A 97 -6.38 5.51 -7.94
N PHE A 98 -5.28 6.23 -7.75
CA PHE A 98 -5.25 7.69 -7.88
C PHE A 98 -5.60 8.18 -9.28
N ILE A 99 -5.02 7.58 -10.32
CA ILE A 99 -5.28 7.94 -11.72
C ILE A 99 -6.72 7.60 -12.08
N LYS A 100 -7.20 6.43 -11.66
CA LYS A 100 -8.59 6.01 -11.89
C LYS A 100 -9.60 6.95 -11.22
N ASP A 101 -9.36 7.33 -9.98
CA ASP A 101 -10.19 8.31 -9.26
C ASP A 101 -10.13 9.70 -9.90
N ALA A 102 -8.96 10.10 -10.39
CA ALA A 102 -8.80 11.37 -11.10
C ALA A 102 -9.60 11.40 -12.42
N LEU A 103 -9.58 10.31 -13.20
CA LEU A 103 -10.35 10.19 -14.44
C LEU A 103 -11.86 10.15 -14.18
N LEU A 104 -12.30 9.47 -13.12
CA LEU A 104 -13.72 9.30 -12.81
C LEU A 104 -14.33 10.52 -12.08
N SER A 105 -13.65 11.02 -11.05
CA SER A 105 -14.18 12.04 -10.13
C SER A 105 -13.64 13.45 -10.38
N LYS A 106 -12.87 13.63 -11.47
CA LYS A 106 -12.11 14.85 -11.83
C LYS A 106 -11.04 15.24 -10.79
N VAL A 107 -10.88 14.46 -9.71
CA VAL A 107 -9.97 14.70 -8.58
C VAL A 107 -9.60 13.34 -7.99
N GLY A 108 -8.30 13.05 -7.90
CA GLY A 108 -7.75 11.99 -7.05
C GLY A 108 -7.18 12.59 -5.76
N ILE A 109 -7.31 11.89 -4.63
CA ILE A 109 -6.73 12.31 -3.35
C ILE A 109 -5.91 11.16 -2.78
N VAL A 110 -4.62 11.40 -2.55
CA VAL A 110 -3.73 10.46 -1.85
C VAL A 110 -3.35 11.06 -0.51
N LYS A 111 -3.53 10.29 0.57
CA LYS A 111 -3.08 10.66 1.91
C LYS A 111 -1.85 9.81 2.24
N VAL A 112 -0.74 10.48 2.53
CA VAL A 112 0.51 9.86 2.97
C VAL A 112 0.72 10.22 4.43
N TRP A 113 1.05 9.23 5.27
CA TRP A 113 1.46 9.42 6.65
C TRP A 113 2.56 8.43 6.99
N TRP A 114 3.35 8.75 8.02
CA TRP A 114 4.32 7.82 8.58
C TRP A 114 3.69 7.15 9.80
N GLU A 115 3.86 5.84 9.92
CA GLU A 115 3.40 5.06 11.06
C GLU A 115 4.59 4.31 11.64
N GLU A 116 4.91 4.61 12.89
CA GLU A 116 5.88 3.84 13.66
C GLU A 116 5.18 2.58 14.15
N ARG A 117 5.57 1.41 13.60
CA ARG A 117 5.04 0.13 14.04
C ARG A 117 6.10 -0.60 14.86
N GLU A 118 5.82 -0.80 16.13
CA GLU A 118 6.60 -1.70 16.98
C GLU A 118 6.09 -3.13 16.77
N GLN A 119 6.99 -4.04 16.41
CA GLN A 119 6.66 -5.45 16.17
C GLN A 119 7.34 -6.29 17.23
N GLU A 120 6.57 -6.75 18.21
CA GLU A 120 7.04 -7.67 19.24
C GLU A 120 6.83 -9.12 18.78
N GLU A 121 7.90 -9.91 18.77
CA GLU A 121 7.86 -11.34 18.46
C GLU A 121 8.09 -12.17 19.72
N ARG A 122 7.19 -13.12 20.00
CA ARG A 122 7.30 -14.04 21.15
C ARG A 122 7.75 -15.40 20.67
N GLU A 123 8.98 -15.77 20.98
CA GLU A 123 9.49 -17.11 20.75
C GLU A 123 9.30 -17.99 22.00
N THR A 124 8.82 -19.23 21.81
CA THR A 124 8.68 -20.21 22.90
C THR A 124 9.56 -21.42 22.61
N TYR A 125 10.50 -21.67 23.51
CA TYR A 125 11.43 -22.80 23.40
C TYR A 125 11.01 -23.90 24.37
N TYR A 126 10.96 -25.15 23.89
CA TYR A 126 10.67 -26.34 24.69
C TYR A 126 11.92 -27.21 24.83
N ASP A 127 12.05 -27.93 25.95
CA ASP A 127 13.10 -28.93 26.19
C ASP A 127 14.54 -28.40 26.09
N LEU A 128 14.78 -27.14 26.49
CA LEU A 128 16.12 -26.59 26.62
C LEU A 128 16.87 -27.29 27.77
N THR A 129 18.13 -27.66 27.52
CA THR A 129 19.03 -28.07 28.61
C THR A 129 19.41 -26.88 29.48
N ASP A 130 19.82 -27.11 30.73
CA ASP A 130 20.23 -26.04 31.66
C ASP A 130 21.34 -25.15 31.05
N ASP A 131 22.26 -25.75 30.30
CA ASP A 131 23.32 -25.03 29.58
C ASP A 131 22.78 -24.15 28.43
N GLN A 132 21.77 -24.64 27.69
CA GLN A 132 21.13 -23.87 26.61
C GLN A 132 20.30 -22.71 27.16
N PHE A 133 19.62 -22.92 28.28
CA PHE A 133 18.91 -21.85 28.99
C PHE A 133 19.88 -20.80 29.56
N ALA A 134 21.04 -21.22 30.08
CA ALA A 134 22.09 -20.30 30.53
C ALA A 134 22.64 -19.45 29.38
N MET A 135 22.81 -20.03 28.18
CA MET A 135 23.23 -19.29 26.99
C MET A 135 22.18 -18.28 26.50
N LEU A 136 20.90 -18.66 26.49
CA LEU A 136 19.79 -17.76 26.12
C LEU A 136 19.63 -16.61 27.12
N SER A 137 19.67 -16.89 28.43
CA SER A 137 19.57 -15.85 29.46
C SER A 137 20.76 -14.88 29.42
N LEU A 138 21.96 -15.36 29.10
CA LEU A 138 23.11 -14.50 28.87
C LEU A 138 22.93 -13.62 27.62
N ALA A 139 22.40 -14.17 26.52
CA ALA A 139 22.10 -13.42 25.31
C ALA A 139 21.02 -12.34 25.55
N VAL A 140 19.99 -12.66 26.34
CA VAL A 140 18.97 -11.70 26.79
C VAL A 140 19.61 -10.58 27.61
N ALA A 141 20.48 -10.89 28.58
CA ALA A 141 21.14 -9.88 29.40
C ALA A 141 22.09 -8.96 28.59
N GLN A 142 22.72 -9.49 27.54
CA GLN A 142 23.59 -8.72 26.65
C GLN A 142 22.83 -7.89 25.60
N SER A 143 21.54 -8.17 25.39
CA SER A 143 20.70 -7.48 24.40
C SER A 143 20.36 -6.02 24.75
N GLY A 144 20.77 -5.54 25.92
CA GLY A 144 20.57 -4.14 26.31
C GLY A 144 19.10 -3.73 26.49
N GLY A 145 18.19 -4.69 26.69
CA GLY A 145 16.75 -4.46 26.84
C GLY A 145 15.91 -4.74 25.60
N ALA A 146 16.51 -5.24 24.51
CA ALA A 146 15.79 -5.62 23.29
C ALA A 146 15.08 -6.99 23.40
N MET A 147 15.45 -7.83 24.37
CA MET A 147 14.82 -9.11 24.65
C MET A 147 14.45 -9.20 26.13
N GLU A 148 13.30 -9.79 26.44
CA GLU A 148 12.84 -10.06 27.81
C GLU A 148 12.38 -11.52 27.94
N ILE A 149 12.75 -12.17 29.04
CA ILE A 149 12.20 -13.50 29.39
C ILE A 149 10.82 -13.29 30.01
N VAL A 150 9.76 -13.50 29.22
CA VAL A 150 8.37 -13.33 29.65
C VAL A 150 7.93 -14.40 30.65
N GLU A 151 8.33 -15.66 30.43
CA GLU A 151 7.88 -16.78 31.25
C GLU A 151 8.94 -17.90 31.25
N HIS A 152 9.24 -18.46 32.43
CA HIS A 152 10.13 -19.60 32.58
C HIS A 152 9.46 -20.66 33.46
N THR A 153 9.18 -21.83 32.87
CA THR A 153 8.64 -22.98 33.59
C THR A 153 9.69 -24.07 33.67
N ALA A 154 10.31 -24.22 34.84
CA ALA A 154 11.21 -25.35 35.11
C ALA A 154 10.39 -26.63 35.31
N ARG A 155 10.77 -27.72 34.62
CA ARG A 155 10.21 -29.03 34.94
C ARG A 155 10.69 -29.46 36.34
N PRO A 156 9.79 -29.88 37.25
CA PRO A 156 10.21 -30.36 38.55
C PRO A 156 11.08 -31.61 38.36
N MET A 157 12.29 -31.59 38.94
CA MET A 157 13.19 -32.74 38.98
C MET A 157 12.49 -33.93 39.65
N GLY A 158 11.90 -34.82 38.86
CA GLY A 158 11.18 -35.99 39.38
C GLY A 158 10.08 -36.60 38.50
N GLN A 159 9.66 -35.96 37.40
CA GLN A 159 8.81 -36.61 36.39
C GLN A 159 9.63 -36.96 35.16
N ALA A 160 9.95 -38.25 35.05
CA ALA A 160 10.41 -38.87 33.81
C ALA A 160 9.29 -38.80 32.76
N ALA A 161 9.72 -38.79 31.49
CA ALA A 161 8.88 -38.81 30.29
C ALA A 161 7.78 -39.89 30.31
#